data_AF-A0A7X7S7F7-F1
#
_entry.id   AF-A0A7X7S7F7-F1
#
_cell.length_a   1.000
_cell.length_b   1.000
_cell.length_c   1.000
_cell.angle_alpha   90.00
_cell.angle_beta   90.00
_cell.angle_gamma   90.00
#
_symmetry.space_group_name_H-M   'P 1'
#
loop_
_entity.id
_entity.type
_entity.pdbx_description
1 polymer ?
#
loop_
_entity_poly.entity_id
_entity_poly.type
_entity_poly.pdbx_seq_one_letter_code
_entity_poly.pdbx_strand_id
1 'polypeptide(L)'
;EVTHNHPEGIKGAQAVADSIMYMRFGREVDGDVDDRRASLKDFIEEKYGYDLSRTLDEIRPTYRFNESCQDTVPQAIIAFLESTDFEDAIRNAISLGGDSDTLAAITGSIAEAAYGIPDWIKDKALGYLDEPLRGAYDRWETYIKNN
;
A
#
# COMPACT_ATOMS: atom_id res chain seq x y z
N GLU A 1 -9.61 23.73 -0.44
CA GLU A 1 -8.38 23.78 0.37
C GLU A 1 -7.93 22.35 0.60
N VAL A 2 -6.63 22.05 0.51
CA VAL A 2 -6.11 20.68 0.72
C VAL A 2 -5.82 20.47 2.21
N THR A 3 -6.05 19.26 2.72
CA THR A 3 -6.02 18.99 4.16
C THR A 3 -4.61 18.85 4.74
N HIS A 4 -3.63 18.49 3.92
CA HIS A 4 -2.23 18.35 4.32
C HIS A 4 -1.33 19.15 3.38
N ASN A 5 -0.76 20.26 3.87
CA ASN A 5 0.16 21.12 3.12
C ASN A 5 1.58 21.12 3.74
N HIS A 6 1.86 20.16 4.63
CA HIS A 6 3.18 19.97 5.21
C HIS A 6 4.06 19.16 4.24
N PRO A 7 5.33 19.54 4.00
CA PRO A 7 6.21 18.86 3.06
C PRO A 7 6.29 17.34 3.27
N GLU A 8 6.31 16.90 4.52
CA GLU A 8 6.37 15.46 4.87
C GLU A 8 5.09 14.69 4.51
N GLY A 9 3.93 15.33 4.62
CA GLY A 9 2.67 14.73 4.18
C GLY A 9 2.60 14.58 2.66
N ILE A 10 3.10 15.60 1.93
CA ILE A 10 3.20 15.55 0.47
C ILE A 10 4.20 14.46 0.04
N LYS A 11 5.36 14.40 0.71
CA LYS A 11 6.41 13.40 0.46
C LYS A 11 5.88 11.97 0.61
N GLY A 12 5.19 11.68 1.71
CA GLY A 12 4.63 10.33 1.91
C GLY A 12 3.51 10.00 0.93
N ALA A 13 2.63 10.95 0.59
CA ALA A 13 1.62 10.74 -0.44
C ALA A 13 2.26 10.41 -1.81
N GLN A 14 3.34 11.12 -2.18
CA GLN A 14 4.10 10.83 -3.39
C GLN A 14 4.78 9.46 -3.35
N ALA A 15 5.39 9.09 -2.22
CA ALA A 15 6.04 7.78 -2.08
C ALA A 15 5.05 6.61 -2.23
N VAL A 16 3.84 6.75 -1.68
CA VAL A 16 2.76 5.76 -1.87
C VAL A 16 2.33 5.69 -3.33
N ALA A 17 2.05 6.84 -3.96
CA ALA A 17 1.62 6.89 -5.35
C ALA A 17 2.69 6.29 -6.29
N ASP A 18 3.96 6.63 -6.10
CA ASP A 18 5.06 6.09 -6.88
C ASP A 18 5.23 4.59 -6.66
N SER A 19 5.08 4.10 -5.42
CA SER A 19 5.13 2.66 -5.13
C SER A 19 4.05 1.89 -5.89
N ILE A 20 2.82 2.41 -5.90
CA ILE A 20 1.70 1.80 -6.64
C ILE A 20 2.00 1.78 -8.14
N MET A 21 2.43 2.90 -8.72
CA MET A 21 2.70 2.99 -10.16
C MET A 21 3.90 2.13 -10.57
N TYR A 22 4.95 2.09 -9.75
CA TYR A 22 6.14 1.28 -9.99
C TYR A 22 5.78 -0.20 -10.07
N MET A 23 4.98 -0.70 -9.12
CA MET A 23 4.54 -2.10 -9.13
C MET A 23 3.57 -2.38 -10.27
N ARG A 24 2.64 -1.46 -10.57
CA ARG A 24 1.65 -1.62 -11.66
C ARG A 24 2.33 -1.76 -13.02
N PHE A 25 3.24 -0.85 -13.37
CA PHE A 25 3.98 -0.92 -14.63
C PHE A 25 4.98 -2.07 -14.65
N GLY A 26 5.59 -2.39 -13.50
CA GLY A 26 6.50 -3.53 -13.37
C GLY A 26 5.82 -4.85 -13.75
N ARG A 27 4.56 -5.02 -13.34
CA ARG A 27 3.72 -6.18 -13.67
C ARG A 27 3.38 -6.28 -15.16
N GLU A 28 3.20 -5.16 -15.84
CA GLU A 28 2.88 -5.13 -17.28
C GLU A 28 4.08 -5.48 -18.18
N VAL A 29 5.31 -5.32 -17.67
CA VAL A 29 6.56 -5.45 -18.43
C VAL A 29 7.24 -6.82 -18.28
N ASP A 30 6.56 -7.81 -17.66
CA ASP A 30 6.99 -9.23 -17.63
C ASP A 30 8.21 -9.53 -16.72
N GLY A 31 8.37 -8.78 -15.62
CA GLY A 31 9.40 -9.03 -14.60
C GLY A 31 8.89 -9.80 -13.39
N ASP A 32 9.74 -10.62 -12.79
CA ASP A 32 9.47 -11.26 -11.49
C ASP A 32 9.16 -10.17 -10.43
N VAL A 33 8.07 -10.35 -9.68
CA VAL A 33 7.66 -9.40 -8.64
C VAL A 33 8.76 -9.25 -7.57
N ASP A 34 9.55 -10.29 -7.34
CA ASP A 34 10.64 -10.27 -6.35
C ASP A 34 11.76 -9.31 -6.75
N ASP A 35 12.20 -9.35 -8.01
CA ASP A 35 13.19 -8.41 -8.56
C ASP A 35 12.69 -6.96 -8.51
N ARG A 36 11.37 -6.78 -8.71
CA ARG A 36 10.74 -5.46 -8.65
C ARG A 36 10.62 -4.93 -7.24
N ARG A 37 10.36 -5.77 -6.24
CA ARG A 37 10.33 -5.36 -4.82
C ARG A 37 11.70 -4.83 -4.38
N ALA A 38 12.78 -5.53 -4.73
CA ALA A 38 14.13 -5.05 -4.43
C ALA A 38 14.41 -3.68 -5.09
N SER A 39 14.07 -3.54 -6.37
CA SER A 39 14.26 -2.27 -7.09
C SER A 39 13.37 -1.13 -6.56
N LEU A 40 12.14 -1.44 -6.13
CA LEU A 40 11.24 -0.48 -5.49
C LEU A 40 11.83 0.02 -4.18
N LYS A 41 12.37 -0.88 -3.35
CA LYS A 41 13.00 -0.51 -2.08
C LYS A 41 14.09 0.53 -2.32
N ASP A 42 15.06 0.22 -3.18
CA ASP A 42 16.17 1.13 -3.49
C ASP A 42 15.66 2.48 -4.01
N PHE A 43 14.67 2.46 -4.91
CA PHE A 43 14.06 3.66 -5.46
C PHE A 43 13.42 4.55 -4.38
N ILE A 44 12.68 3.96 -3.43
CA ILE A 44 12.02 4.72 -2.37
C ILE A 44 13.04 5.26 -1.36
N GLU A 45 14.04 4.46 -0.98
CA GLU A 45 15.11 4.90 -0.08
C GLU A 45 15.91 6.06 -0.70
N GLU A 46 16.31 5.96 -1.98
CA GLU A 46 17.07 7.00 -2.68
C GLU A 46 16.26 8.29 -2.87
N LYS A 47 14.99 8.17 -3.31
CA LYS A 47 14.18 9.34 -3.68
C LYS A 47 13.58 10.06 -2.48
N TYR A 48 13.16 9.33 -1.44
CA TYR A 48 12.39 9.89 -0.32
C TYR A 48 13.12 9.85 1.02
N GLY A 49 14.25 9.14 1.11
CA GLY A 49 15.05 9.02 2.32
C GLY A 49 14.37 8.22 3.43
N TYR A 50 13.41 7.36 3.09
CA TYR A 50 12.83 6.43 4.06
C TYR A 50 13.81 5.30 4.35
N ASP A 51 13.83 4.83 5.60
CA ASP A 51 14.55 3.61 5.98
C ASP A 51 13.61 2.42 5.82
N LEU A 52 13.89 1.57 4.82
CA LEU A 52 13.14 0.35 4.54
C LEU A 52 13.98 -0.90 4.85
N SER A 53 15.05 -0.75 5.64
CA SER A 53 15.99 -1.84 5.96
C SER A 53 15.51 -2.77 7.06
N ARG A 54 14.58 -2.30 7.90
CA ARG A 54 13.99 -3.07 9.00
C ARG A 54 13.06 -4.16 8.49
N THR A 55 13.02 -5.26 9.23
CA THR A 55 12.07 -6.34 9.02
C THR A 55 10.79 -6.17 9.84
N LEU A 56 9.70 -6.80 9.43
CA LEU A 56 8.44 -6.85 10.16
C LEU A 56 8.63 -7.37 11.58
N ASP A 57 9.48 -8.38 11.77
CA ASP A 57 9.81 -8.92 13.10
C ASP A 57 10.51 -7.90 14.00
N GLU A 58 11.32 -7.01 13.45
CA GLU A 58 11.94 -5.91 14.19
C GLU A 58 10.96 -4.77 14.49
N ILE A 59 9.93 -4.60 13.67
CA ILE A 59 8.94 -3.52 13.79
C ILE A 59 7.85 -3.89 14.80
N ARG A 60 7.25 -5.09 14.69
CA ARG A 60 6.10 -5.56 15.49
C ARG A 60 6.20 -5.29 17.00
N PRO A 61 7.35 -5.50 17.69
CA PRO A 61 7.41 -5.31 19.14
C PRO A 61 7.24 -3.84 19.55
N THR A 62 7.71 -2.93 18.69
CA THR A 62 7.91 -1.50 19.02
C THR A 62 6.87 -0.58 18.39
N TYR A 63 6.25 -0.99 17.28
CA TYR A 63 5.28 -0.16 16.58
C TYR A 63 4.00 0.01 17.40
N ARG A 64 3.53 1.25 17.48
CA ARG A 64 2.33 1.68 18.20
C ARG A 64 1.59 2.66 17.31
N PHE A 65 0.31 2.90 17.63
CA PHE A 65 -0.53 3.84 16.89
C PHE A 65 0.18 5.19 16.71
N ASN A 66 0.33 5.61 15.46
CA ASN A 66 0.99 6.85 15.08
C ASN A 66 0.31 7.40 13.81
N GLU A 67 -0.13 8.64 13.89
CA GLU A 67 -0.81 9.36 12.81
C GLU A 67 0.16 10.08 11.85
N SER A 68 1.46 10.06 12.16
CA SER A 68 2.49 10.67 11.33
C SER A 68 2.74 9.85 10.07
N CYS A 69 2.65 10.53 8.92
CA CYS A 69 3.00 9.97 7.62
C CYS A 69 4.43 9.41 7.58
N GLN A 70 5.37 10.03 8.30
CA GLN A 70 6.78 9.62 8.35
C GLN A 70 6.97 8.24 9.00
N ASP A 71 6.08 7.88 9.92
CA ASP A 71 6.16 6.62 10.65
C ASP A 71 5.21 5.56 10.08
N THR A 72 4.15 5.95 9.36
CA THR A 72 3.18 5.00 8.82
C THR A 72 3.53 4.54 7.40
N VAL A 73 3.96 5.45 6.52
CA VAL A 73 4.29 5.11 5.12
C VAL A 73 5.43 4.08 5.00
N PRO A 74 6.60 4.23 5.64
CA PRO A 74 7.67 3.23 5.49
C PRO A 74 7.24 1.85 5.98
N GLN A 75 6.44 1.76 7.06
CA GLN A 75 6.00 0.48 7.60
C GLN A 75 4.98 -0.21 6.69
N ALA A 76 4.09 0.56 6.07
CA ALA A 76 3.17 0.02 5.06
C ALA A 76 3.93 -0.52 3.84
N ILE A 77 4.98 0.17 3.40
CA ILE A 77 5.84 -0.27 2.29
C ILE A 77 6.60 -1.54 2.69
N ILE A 78 7.20 -1.60 3.89
CA ILE A 78 7.90 -2.81 4.39
C ILE A 78 6.94 -4.00 4.46
N ALA A 79 5.71 -3.81 4.94
CA ALA A 79 4.69 -4.88 4.95
C ALA A 79 4.38 -5.44 3.57
N PHE A 80 4.41 -4.61 2.52
CA PHE A 80 4.36 -5.08 1.14
C PHE A 80 5.66 -5.75 0.71
N LEU A 81 6.82 -5.16 1.00
CA LEU A 81 8.12 -5.68 0.58
C LEU A 81 8.41 -7.07 1.13
N GLU A 82 7.86 -7.44 2.30
CA GLU A 82 8.00 -8.79 2.88
C GLU A 82 6.84 -9.74 2.55
N SER A 83 5.84 -9.30 1.78
CA SER A 83 4.69 -10.13 1.43
C SER A 83 4.97 -11.12 0.29
N THR A 84 4.23 -12.22 0.22
CA THR A 84 4.30 -13.14 -0.95
C THR A 84 3.08 -13.06 -1.87
N ASP A 85 1.96 -12.54 -1.37
CA ASP A 85 0.74 -12.32 -2.13
C ASP A 85 -0.11 -11.21 -1.49
N PHE A 86 -1.26 -10.91 -2.09
CA PHE A 86 -2.17 -9.88 -1.61
C PHE A 86 -2.69 -10.13 -0.19
N GLU A 87 -3.08 -11.37 0.13
CA GLU A 87 -3.61 -11.68 1.46
C GLU A 87 -2.52 -11.57 2.52
N ASP A 88 -1.34 -12.09 2.22
CA ASP A 88 -0.17 -12.02 3.08
C ASP A 88 0.24 -10.56 3.34
N ALA A 89 0.23 -9.70 2.32
CA ALA A 89 0.50 -8.26 2.48
C ALA A 89 -0.46 -7.58 3.47
N ILE A 90 -1.76 -7.86 3.35
CA ILE A 90 -2.78 -7.33 4.27
C ILE A 90 -2.58 -7.89 5.68
N ARG A 91 -2.30 -9.17 5.82
CA ARG A 91 -2.03 -9.81 7.13
C ARG A 91 -0.79 -9.23 7.78
N ASN A 92 0.27 -8.98 7.01
CA ASN A 92 1.49 -8.33 7.48
C ASN A 92 1.20 -6.93 8.01
N ALA A 93 0.49 -6.10 7.25
CA ALA A 93 0.10 -4.76 7.69
C ALA A 93 -0.73 -4.78 8.99
N ILE A 94 -1.75 -5.66 9.07
CA ILE A 94 -2.58 -5.81 10.28
C ILE A 94 -1.74 -6.31 11.47
N SER A 95 -0.77 -7.19 11.23
CA SER A 95 0.09 -7.76 12.29
C SER A 95 0.97 -6.72 12.97
N LEU A 96 1.27 -5.59 12.32
CA LEU A 96 2.01 -4.48 12.91
C LEU A 96 1.19 -3.74 13.98
N GLY A 97 -0.14 -3.81 13.91
CA GLY A 97 -1.04 -3.06 14.79
C GLY A 97 -0.98 -1.55 14.54
N GLY A 98 -1.24 -0.76 15.58
CA GLY A 98 -1.27 0.70 15.46
C GLY A 98 -2.44 1.21 14.61
N ASP A 99 -2.15 2.12 13.66
CA ASP A 99 -3.12 2.63 12.67
C ASP A 99 -3.27 1.61 11.54
N SER A 100 -3.85 0.46 11.90
CA SER A 100 -3.89 -0.72 11.03
C SER A 100 -4.75 -0.50 9.79
N ASP A 101 -5.76 0.36 9.86
CA ASP A 101 -6.60 0.73 8.73
C ASP A 101 -5.81 1.55 7.70
N THR A 102 -5.06 2.57 8.13
CA THR A 102 -4.20 3.34 7.20
C THR A 102 -3.09 2.46 6.63
N LEU A 103 -2.42 1.66 7.46
CA LEU A 103 -1.40 0.71 7.01
C LEU A 103 -1.95 -0.25 5.96
N ALA A 104 -3.04 -0.95 6.28
CA ALA A 104 -3.61 -1.94 5.37
C ALA A 104 -4.15 -1.31 4.08
N ALA A 105 -4.68 -0.08 4.13
CA ALA A 105 -5.10 0.64 2.93
C ALA A 105 -3.93 0.97 2.00
N ILE A 106 -2.79 1.44 2.54
CA ILE A 106 -1.59 1.73 1.76
C ILE A 106 -0.96 0.43 1.24
N THR A 107 -0.67 -0.52 2.11
CA THR A 107 -0.07 -1.81 1.76
C THR A 107 -0.92 -2.55 0.73
N GLY A 108 -2.24 -2.59 0.93
CA GLY A 108 -3.18 -3.21 0.00
C GLY A 108 -3.20 -2.55 -1.38
N SER A 109 -3.08 -1.22 -1.45
CA SER A 109 -3.03 -0.50 -2.73
C SER A 109 -1.77 -0.85 -3.53
N ILE A 110 -0.62 -1.01 -2.86
CA ILE A 110 0.64 -1.43 -3.50
C ILE A 110 0.57 -2.92 -3.89
N ALA A 111 0.05 -3.76 -3.00
CA ALA A 111 -0.11 -5.19 -3.22
C ALA A 111 -1.08 -5.52 -4.37
N GLU A 112 -2.17 -4.76 -4.52
CA GLU A 112 -3.08 -4.91 -5.66
C GLU A 112 -2.36 -4.63 -6.99
N ALA A 113 -1.54 -3.58 -7.03
CA ALA A 113 -0.78 -3.24 -8.21
C ALA A 113 0.23 -4.36 -8.59
N ALA A 114 0.85 -4.99 -7.58
CA ALA A 114 1.82 -6.06 -7.76
C ALA A 114 1.18 -7.41 -8.13
N TYR A 115 0.17 -7.84 -7.37
CA TYR A 115 -0.36 -9.20 -7.41
C TYR A 115 -1.76 -9.30 -8.03
N GLY A 116 -2.50 -8.20 -8.07
CA GLY A 116 -3.96 -8.21 -8.18
C GLY A 116 -4.64 -8.66 -6.88
N ILE A 117 -5.97 -8.57 -6.83
CA ILE A 117 -6.77 -9.05 -5.70
C ILE A 117 -7.50 -10.33 -6.10
N PRO A 118 -7.43 -11.42 -5.29
CA PRO A 118 -8.28 -12.59 -5.48
C PRO A 118 -9.77 -12.25 -5.49
N ASP A 119 -10.53 -12.82 -6.43
CA ASP A 119 -11.94 -12.44 -6.62
C ASP A 119 -12.80 -12.70 -5.38
N TRP A 120 -12.56 -13.79 -4.65
CA TRP A 120 -13.29 -14.08 -3.41
C TRP A 120 -13.06 -13.01 -2.32
N ILE A 121 -11.88 -12.37 -2.28
CA ILE A 121 -11.59 -11.26 -1.37
C ILE A 121 -12.36 -10.02 -1.83
N LYS A 122 -12.35 -9.71 -3.14
CA LYS A 122 -13.13 -8.60 -3.69
C LYS A 122 -14.61 -8.77 -3.38
N ASP A 123 -15.19 -9.92 -3.69
CA ASP A 123 -16.60 -10.22 -3.48
C ASP A 123 -16.99 -10.08 -2.01
N LYS A 124 -16.14 -10.60 -1.11
CA LYS A 124 -16.39 -10.50 0.32
C LYS A 124 -16.29 -9.07 0.84
N ALA A 125 -15.26 -8.33 0.43
CA ALA A 125 -15.04 -6.94 0.82
C ALA A 125 -16.19 -6.04 0.34
N LEU A 126 -16.60 -6.20 -0.92
CA LEU A 126 -17.71 -5.48 -1.51
C LEU A 126 -19.06 -5.81 -0.85
N GLY A 127 -19.20 -7.00 -0.26
CA GLY A 127 -20.37 -7.39 0.54
C GLY A 127 -20.44 -6.74 1.93
N TYR A 128 -19.35 -6.12 2.41
CA TYR A 128 -19.36 -5.36 3.67
C TYR A 128 -19.71 -3.88 3.49
N LEU A 129 -19.64 -3.36 2.26
CA LEU A 129 -19.93 -1.95 1.99
C LEU A 129 -21.43 -1.67 2.05
N ASP A 130 -21.80 -0.57 2.67
CA ASP A 130 -23.16 -0.05 2.59
C ASP A 130 -23.44 0.55 1.20
N GLU A 131 -24.70 0.88 0.92
CA GLU A 131 -25.10 1.41 -0.39
C GLU A 131 -24.32 2.67 -0.81
N PRO A 132 -24.08 3.67 0.07
CA PRO A 132 -23.26 4.83 -0.29
C PRO A 132 -21.82 4.49 -0.70
N LEU A 133 -21.12 3.66 0.06
CA LEU A 133 -19.73 3.28 -0.24
C LEU A 133 -19.67 2.39 -1.48
N ARG A 134 -20.59 1.43 -1.61
CA ARG A 134 -20.67 0.58 -2.81
C ARG A 134 -20.94 1.41 -4.07
N GLY A 135 -21.86 2.37 -3.98
CA GLY A 135 -22.16 3.27 -5.08
C GLY A 135 -20.97 4.15 -5.47
N ALA A 136 -20.09 4.54 -4.53
CA ALA A 136 -18.87 5.27 -4.85
C ALA A 136 -17.87 4.39 -5.63
N TYR A 137 -17.68 3.14 -5.20
CA TYR A 137 -16.86 2.16 -5.91
C TYR A 137 -17.37 1.91 -7.34
N ASP A 138 -18.67 1.63 -7.51
CA ASP A 138 -19.24 1.31 -8.82
C ASP A 138 -19.11 2.48 -9.82
N ARG A 139 -19.22 3.73 -9.35
CA ARG A 139 -18.97 4.93 -10.17
C ARG A 139 -17.52 5.03 -10.61
N TRP A 140 -16.58 4.71 -9.73
CA TRP A 140 -15.15 4.71 -10.03
C TRP A 140 -14.78 3.64 -11.05
N GLU A 141 -15.26 2.41 -10.87
CA GLU A 141 -15.11 1.31 -11.84
C GLU A 141 -15.64 1.68 -13.22
N THR A 142 -16.81 2.35 -13.25
CA THR A 142 -17.40 2.83 -14.51
C THR A 142 -16.54 3.92 -15.14
N TYR A 143 -15.97 4.83 -14.35
CA TYR A 143 -15.09 5.89 -14.84
C TYR A 143 -13.82 5.33 -15.48
N ILE A 144 -13.13 4.39 -14.81
CA ILE A 144 -11.90 3.75 -15.34
C ILE A 144 -12.19 2.97 -16.62
N LYS A 145 -13.32 2.28 -16.75
CA LYS A 145 -13.62 1.52 -17.98
C LYS A 145 -13.88 2.39 -19.20
N ASN A 146 -14.22 3.67 -18.97
CA ASN A 146 -14.63 4.61 -20.01
C ASN A 146 -13.53 5.65 -20.34
N ASN A 147 -12.39 5.64 -19.65
CA ASN A 147 -11.27 6.58 -19.85
C ASN A 147 -9.95 5.83 -19.88
#